data_AF-A0A9E2IWW8-F1
#
_entry.id   AF-A0A9E2IWW8-F1
#
_cell.length_a   1.000
_cell.length_b   1.000
_cell.length_c   1.000
_cell.angle_alpha   90.00
_cell.angle_beta   90.00
_cell.angle_gamma   90.00
#
_symmetry.space_group_name_H-M   'P 1'
#
loop_
_entity.id
_entity.type
_entity.pdbx_description
1 polymer ?
#
loop_
_entity_poly.entity_id
_entity_poly.type
_entity_poly.pdbx_seq_one_letter_code
_entity_poly.pdbx_strand_id
1 'polypeptide(L)'
;MRGLPLTGGLTRQIPIDIKGRSSYPPCHDKQVSRPAKEASALENFTGKTDLDGLTLLGGETKPLRKLETFPNHHPDRDYRVTLTTDEFTCLCPKTGQPDFAKLKIEYVPDRKIVESKSLKLYLWSYRQEGTFHEHVANAILDDLVKALSPRLCKVTAEFAVRGGIAITVEAEYRK
;
A
#
# COMPACT_ATOMS: atom_id res chain seq x y z
N MET A 1 -17.93 57.39 -15.16
CA MET A 1 -17.56 56.03 -14.72
C MET A 1 -18.67 55.54 -13.80
N ARG A 2 -19.58 54.70 -14.32
CA ARG A 2 -20.74 54.19 -13.56
C ARG A 2 -20.39 52.80 -13.01
N GLY A 3 -20.64 52.60 -11.72
CA GLY A 3 -20.39 51.34 -11.02
C GLY A 3 -21.31 50.22 -11.49
N LEU A 4 -20.77 48.99 -11.44
CA LEU A 4 -21.48 47.73 -11.66
C LEU A 4 -22.09 47.25 -10.33
N PRO A 5 -23.35 46.74 -10.31
CA PRO A 5 -23.91 46.10 -9.14
C PRO A 5 -23.63 44.58 -9.14
N LEU A 6 -23.49 44.03 -7.93
CA LEU A 6 -23.43 42.61 -7.62
C LEU A 6 -24.84 42.00 -7.72
N THR A 7 -25.00 40.90 -8.46
CA THR A 7 -26.14 39.96 -8.37
C THR A 7 -25.54 38.61 -7.96
N GLY A 8 -26.02 37.84 -6.99
CA GLY A 8 -27.35 37.69 -6.41
C GLY A 8 -27.63 36.18 -6.42
N GLY A 9 -27.30 35.48 -5.32
CA GLY A 9 -27.43 34.02 -5.22
C GLY A 9 -28.89 33.58 -5.26
N LEU A 10 -29.21 32.60 -6.11
CA LEU A 10 -30.51 31.94 -6.13
C LEU A 10 -30.57 30.85 -5.06
N THR A 11 -31.16 31.16 -3.90
CA THR A 11 -31.77 30.16 -3.02
C THR A 11 -33.05 29.64 -3.67
N ARG A 12 -33.09 28.36 -4.05
CA ARG A 12 -34.33 27.71 -4.50
C ARG A 12 -35.21 27.43 -3.28
N GLN A 13 -36.27 28.21 -3.10
CA GLN A 13 -37.33 27.91 -2.13
C GLN A 13 -38.08 26.64 -2.54
N ILE A 14 -38.28 25.72 -1.59
CA ILE A 14 -39.15 24.56 -1.72
C ILE A 14 -40.60 25.03 -1.49
N PRO A 15 -41.57 24.76 -2.38
CA PRO A 15 -42.97 25.12 -2.12
C PRO A 15 -43.55 24.15 -1.08
N ILE A 16 -43.98 24.71 0.05
CA ILE A 16 -44.71 24.03 1.12
C ILE A 16 -46.20 24.39 1.02
N ASP A 17 -47.08 23.39 1.01
CA ASP A 17 -48.54 23.61 1.00
C ASP A 17 -49.07 23.92 2.41
N ILE A 18 -50.19 24.65 2.49
CA ILE A 18 -50.76 25.35 3.67
C ILE A 18 -51.22 24.38 4.79
N LYS A 19 -51.05 23.07 4.62
CA LYS A 19 -51.30 22.03 5.66
C LYS A 19 -50.04 21.33 6.16
N GLY A 20 -48.83 21.82 5.84
CA GLY A 20 -47.58 21.32 6.42
C GLY A 20 -47.22 19.87 6.06
N ARG A 21 -47.72 19.36 4.92
CA ARG A 21 -47.37 18.02 4.42
C ARG A 21 -46.52 18.12 3.16
N SER A 22 -45.38 17.45 3.21
CA SER A 22 -44.49 17.22 2.07
C SER A 22 -45.24 16.46 0.97
N SER A 23 -45.22 16.96 -0.26
CA SER A 23 -45.95 16.40 -1.42
C SER A 23 -45.31 15.13 -2.00
N TYR A 24 -44.25 14.61 -1.38
CA TYR A 24 -43.63 13.37 -1.83
C TYR A 24 -44.46 12.16 -1.36
N PRO A 25 -44.76 11.21 -2.26
CA PRO A 25 -45.44 9.98 -1.87
C PRO A 25 -44.56 9.22 -0.85
N PRO A 26 -45.16 8.53 0.13
CA PRO A 26 -44.40 7.71 1.08
C PRO A 26 -43.59 6.68 0.29
N CYS A 27 -42.28 6.65 0.54
CA CYS A 27 -41.38 5.67 -0.04
C CYS A 27 -41.82 4.29 0.47
N HIS A 28 -42.59 3.56 -0.33
CA HIS A 28 -42.89 2.18 -0.04
C HIS A 28 -41.59 1.39 -0.13
N ASP A 29 -41.18 0.80 0.98
CA ASP A 29 -40.16 -0.26 1.07
C ASP A 29 -40.59 -1.44 0.20
N LYS A 30 -40.32 -1.35 -1.10
CA LYS A 30 -40.25 -2.53 -1.95
C LYS A 30 -38.92 -3.17 -1.65
N GLN A 31 -38.93 -4.27 -0.92
CA GLN A 31 -37.82 -5.21 -0.88
C GLN A 31 -37.52 -5.64 -2.32
N VAL A 32 -36.58 -4.94 -2.96
CA VAL A 32 -36.03 -5.34 -4.24
C VAL A 32 -35.12 -6.54 -3.95
N SER A 33 -35.61 -7.73 -4.26
CA SER A 33 -34.79 -8.94 -4.22
C SER A 33 -33.63 -8.80 -5.20
N ARG A 34 -32.43 -8.63 -4.65
CA ARG A 34 -31.17 -8.50 -5.38
C ARG A 34 -30.87 -9.77 -6.20
N PRO A 35 -30.61 -9.68 -7.51
CA PRO A 35 -30.33 -10.86 -8.32
C PRO A 35 -28.96 -11.46 -7.95
N ALA A 36 -28.84 -12.80 -8.05
CA ALA A 36 -27.70 -13.62 -7.61
C ALA A 36 -26.32 -13.32 -8.26
N LYS A 37 -26.20 -12.29 -9.11
CA LYS A 37 -24.92 -11.82 -9.68
C LYS A 37 -24.20 -10.76 -8.83
N GLU A 38 -24.79 -10.29 -7.73
CA GLU A 38 -24.16 -9.32 -6.82
C GLU A 38 -23.23 -9.95 -5.77
N ALA A 39 -23.17 -11.28 -5.66
CA ALA A 39 -22.32 -11.96 -4.68
C ALA A 39 -20.81 -11.78 -4.95
N SER A 40 -20.38 -11.75 -6.21
CA SER A 40 -18.94 -11.65 -6.55
C SER A 40 -18.34 -10.25 -6.31
N ALA A 41 -19.17 -9.21 -6.15
CA ALA A 41 -18.68 -7.84 -5.96
C ALA A 41 -18.15 -7.60 -4.53
N LEU A 42 -18.65 -8.33 -3.52
CA LEU A 42 -18.23 -8.20 -2.13
C LEU A 42 -17.00 -9.04 -1.77
N GLU A 43 -16.69 -10.06 -2.56
CA GLU A 43 -15.53 -10.96 -2.34
C GLU A 43 -14.18 -10.35 -2.78
N ASN A 44 -14.22 -9.20 -3.46
CA ASN A 44 -13.04 -8.54 -4.04
C ASN A 44 -12.47 -7.40 -3.18
N PHE A 45 -13.12 -7.07 -2.07
CA PHE A 45 -12.70 -5.99 -1.17
C PHE A 45 -12.24 -6.56 0.15
N THR A 46 -11.34 -5.83 0.82
CA THR A 46 -10.77 -6.23 2.09
C THR A 46 -11.87 -6.48 3.14
N GLY A 47 -11.95 -7.73 3.60
CA GLY A 47 -12.80 -8.15 4.69
C GLY A 47 -12.12 -8.01 6.04
N LYS A 48 -12.88 -8.12 7.13
CA LYS A 48 -12.32 -8.12 8.49
C LYS A 48 -11.34 -9.27 8.71
N THR A 49 -11.63 -10.43 8.11
CA THR A 49 -10.81 -11.64 8.19
C THR A 49 -9.43 -11.49 7.56
N ASP A 50 -9.27 -10.56 6.60
CA ASP A 50 -7.99 -10.31 5.96
C ASP A 50 -6.99 -9.63 6.92
N LEU A 51 -7.50 -9.06 8.02
CA LEU A 51 -6.72 -8.34 9.02
C LEU A 51 -6.25 -9.22 10.18
N ASP A 52 -6.76 -10.47 10.30
CA ASP A 52 -6.53 -11.34 11.46
C ASP A 52 -5.04 -11.67 11.68
N GLY A 53 -4.21 -11.59 10.63
CA GLY A 53 -2.76 -11.80 10.69
C GLY A 53 -1.90 -10.54 10.84
N LEU A 54 -2.51 -9.35 10.85
CA LEU A 54 -1.80 -8.06 10.77
C LEU A 54 -1.58 -7.46 12.16
N THR A 55 -0.77 -8.15 12.96
CA THR A 55 -0.54 -7.78 14.37
C THR A 55 0.21 -6.46 14.54
N LEU A 56 0.89 -5.98 13.51
CA LEU A 56 1.65 -4.73 13.56
C LEU A 56 0.77 -3.50 13.33
N LEU A 57 -0.41 -3.63 12.74
CA LEU A 57 -1.33 -2.51 12.54
C LEU A 57 -1.85 -1.96 13.88
N GLY A 58 -1.89 -0.63 14.01
CA GLY A 58 -2.32 0.05 15.26
C GLY A 58 -1.37 -0.07 16.46
N GLY A 59 -0.39 -0.98 16.43
CA GLY A 59 0.59 -1.18 17.49
C GLY A 59 1.79 -0.22 17.49
N GLU A 60 2.64 -0.38 18.49
CA GLU A 60 3.91 0.34 18.68
C GLU A 60 4.80 0.28 17.43
N THR A 61 5.41 1.41 17.07
CA THR A 61 6.31 1.51 15.91
C THR A 61 7.76 1.36 16.33
N LYS A 62 8.32 0.16 16.21
CA LYS A 62 9.74 -0.14 16.44
C LYS A 62 10.32 -1.01 15.31
N PRO A 63 11.64 -0.96 15.08
CA PRO A 63 12.28 -1.80 14.07
C PRO A 63 12.03 -3.29 14.36
N LEU A 64 11.63 -4.05 13.35
CA LEU A 64 11.31 -5.47 13.51
C LEU A 64 11.53 -6.22 12.20
N ARG A 65 12.34 -7.29 12.21
CA ARG A 65 12.53 -8.19 11.07
C ARG A 65 11.37 -9.18 10.93
N LYS A 66 10.16 -8.67 10.71
CA LYS A 66 8.94 -9.47 10.47
C LYS A 66 8.14 -8.84 9.35
N LEU A 67 7.88 -9.62 8.29
CA LEU A 67 6.95 -9.27 7.23
C LEU A 67 5.59 -9.91 7.53
N GLU A 68 4.53 -9.12 7.44
CA GLU A 68 3.15 -9.58 7.52
C GLU A 68 2.51 -9.53 6.14
N THR A 69 1.54 -10.42 5.92
CA THR A 69 0.89 -10.56 4.62
C THR A 69 -0.60 -10.72 4.78
N PHE A 70 -1.35 -10.30 3.78
CA PHE A 70 -2.79 -10.50 3.68
C PHE A 70 -3.15 -11.19 2.36
N PRO A 71 -4.33 -11.82 2.24
CA PRO A 71 -4.69 -12.59 1.04
C PRO A 71 -4.85 -11.73 -0.21
N ASN A 72 -4.46 -12.28 -1.36
CA ASN A 72 -4.77 -11.73 -2.67
C ASN A 72 -6.15 -12.22 -3.13
N HIS A 73 -7.11 -11.32 -3.31
CA HIS A 73 -8.45 -11.65 -3.85
C HIS A 73 -8.50 -11.73 -5.38
N HIS A 74 -7.40 -11.43 -6.08
CA HIS A 74 -7.30 -11.52 -7.54
C HIS A 74 -6.17 -12.45 -8.00
N PRO A 75 -6.13 -13.73 -7.61
CA PRO A 75 -5.04 -14.64 -7.96
C PRO A 75 -5.06 -15.08 -9.44
N ASP A 76 -6.20 -14.95 -10.13
CA ASP A 76 -6.34 -15.39 -11.52
C ASP A 76 -5.77 -14.41 -12.55
N ARG A 77 -5.36 -13.22 -12.10
CA ARG A 77 -4.82 -12.16 -12.95
C ARG A 77 -3.47 -11.71 -12.42
N ASP A 78 -2.48 -11.68 -13.30
CA ASP A 78 -1.21 -11.05 -13.00
C ASP A 78 -1.39 -9.53 -12.93
N TYR A 79 -0.99 -8.94 -11.81
CA TYR A 79 -0.81 -7.50 -11.65
C TYR A 79 0.49 -7.23 -10.92
N ARG A 80 1.03 -6.03 -11.09
CA ARG A 80 2.28 -5.62 -10.46
C ARG A 80 2.01 -4.67 -9.32
N VAL A 81 2.63 -4.95 -8.18
CA VAL A 81 2.73 -4.02 -7.06
C VAL A 81 4.14 -3.44 -7.06
N THR A 82 4.23 -2.11 -7.03
CA THR A 82 5.51 -1.38 -6.94
C THR A 82 5.52 -0.57 -5.65
N LEU A 83 6.51 -0.82 -4.80
CA LEU A 83 6.73 -0.13 -3.53
C LEU A 83 8.06 0.60 -3.61
N THR A 84 8.04 1.91 -3.35
CA THR A 84 9.23 2.77 -3.42
C THR A 84 9.45 3.50 -2.11
N THR A 85 10.70 3.60 -1.67
CA THR A 85 11.08 4.41 -0.52
C THR A 85 12.49 4.96 -0.70
N ASP A 86 12.69 6.21 -0.28
CA ASP A 86 13.99 6.89 -0.22
C ASP A 86 14.53 6.92 1.22
N GLU A 87 13.87 6.22 2.15
CA GLU A 87 14.18 6.25 3.58
C GLU A 87 15.05 5.06 4.04
N PHE A 88 15.52 4.22 3.11
CA PHE A 88 16.35 3.08 3.48
C PHE A 88 17.75 3.52 3.89
N THR A 89 18.23 2.96 4.99
CA THR A 89 19.60 3.17 5.46
C THR A 89 20.14 1.92 6.17
N CYS A 90 21.44 1.71 6.04
CA CYS A 90 22.21 0.70 6.77
C CYS A 90 23.60 1.24 7.12
N LEU A 91 24.43 0.46 7.81
CA LEU A 91 25.81 0.85 8.12
C LEU A 91 26.79 0.14 7.20
N CYS A 92 27.86 0.83 6.82
CA CYS A 92 29.02 0.17 6.24
C CYS A 92 29.67 -0.74 7.29
N PRO A 93 29.88 -2.04 7.01
CA PRO A 93 30.40 -2.98 7.99
C PRO A 93 31.83 -2.65 8.45
N LYS A 94 32.59 -1.91 7.64
CA LYS A 94 33.97 -1.54 7.95
C LYS A 94 34.09 -0.21 8.71
N THR A 95 33.35 0.82 8.29
CA THR A 95 33.53 2.19 8.80
C THR A 95 32.44 2.61 9.78
N GLY A 96 31.31 1.88 9.84
CA GLY A 96 30.15 2.28 10.63
C GLY A 96 29.43 3.52 10.10
N GLN A 97 29.83 4.07 8.95
CA GLN A 97 29.16 5.23 8.37
C GLN A 97 27.82 4.83 7.76
N PRO A 98 26.77 5.67 7.90
CA PRO A 98 25.45 5.38 7.36
C PRO A 98 25.44 5.45 5.83
N ASP A 99 25.01 4.37 5.22
CA ASP A 99 24.67 4.26 3.80
C ASP A 99 23.19 4.54 3.61
N PHE A 100 22.84 5.22 2.53
CA PHE A 100 21.45 5.53 2.17
C PHE A 100 21.16 4.95 0.79
N ALA A 101 19.94 4.46 0.58
CA ALA A 101 19.52 3.97 -0.71
C ALA A 101 18.07 4.34 -1.02
N LYS A 102 17.78 4.49 -2.32
CA LYS A 102 16.43 4.41 -2.83
C LYS A 102 16.12 2.95 -3.13
N LEU A 103 15.07 2.43 -2.52
CA LEU A 103 14.59 1.07 -2.77
C LEU A 103 13.34 1.10 -3.63
N LYS A 104 13.35 0.25 -4.65
CA LYS A 104 12.19 -0.08 -5.47
C LYS A 104 11.97 -1.58 -5.44
N ILE A 105 10.83 -2.00 -4.88
CA ILE A 105 10.41 -3.39 -4.80
C ILE A 105 9.24 -3.58 -5.75
N GLU A 106 9.38 -4.48 -6.72
CA GLU A 106 8.36 -4.81 -7.70
C GLU A 106 8.01 -6.29 -7.59
N TYR A 107 6.74 -6.64 -7.46
CA TYR A 107 6.35 -8.04 -7.44
C TYR A 107 5.00 -8.30 -8.08
N VAL A 108 4.83 -9.53 -8.56
CA VAL A 108 3.56 -10.10 -9.01
C VAL A 108 3.11 -11.09 -7.94
N PRO A 109 2.09 -10.77 -7.13
CA PRO A 109 1.63 -11.65 -6.07
C PRO A 109 1.01 -12.92 -6.64
N ASP A 110 1.14 -14.02 -5.90
CA ASP A 110 0.30 -15.20 -6.09
C ASP A 110 -0.89 -15.13 -5.12
N ARG A 111 -0.78 -15.79 -3.96
CA ARG A 111 -1.87 -15.85 -2.95
C ARG A 111 -1.77 -14.78 -1.87
N LYS A 112 -0.62 -14.12 -1.72
CA LYS A 112 -0.30 -13.23 -0.61
C LYS A 112 0.23 -11.88 -1.10
N ILE A 113 -0.10 -10.83 -0.37
CA ILE A 113 0.33 -9.44 -0.59
C ILE A 113 1.03 -8.96 0.68
N VAL A 114 2.15 -8.24 0.54
CA VAL A 114 2.88 -7.70 1.70
C VAL A 114 2.11 -6.54 2.34
N GLU A 115 2.06 -6.51 3.67
CA GLU A 115 1.50 -5.39 4.42
C GLU A 115 2.56 -4.27 4.57
N SER A 116 2.18 -3.02 4.25
CA SER A 116 3.13 -1.92 4.07
C SER A 116 3.77 -1.42 5.37
N LYS A 117 3.07 -1.44 6.51
CA LYS A 117 3.65 -1.10 7.82
C LYS A 117 4.71 -2.12 8.21
N SER A 118 4.47 -3.42 8.03
CA SER A 118 5.43 -4.48 8.32
C SER A 118 6.68 -4.34 7.47
N LEU A 119 6.52 -4.04 6.17
CA LEU A 119 7.65 -3.75 5.28
C LEU A 119 8.45 -2.54 5.76
N LYS A 120 7.79 -1.46 6.16
CA LYS A 120 8.47 -0.28 6.72
C LYS A 120 9.30 -0.64 7.97
N LEU A 121 8.72 -1.38 8.92
CA LEU A 121 9.43 -1.78 10.15
C LEU A 121 10.57 -2.76 9.87
N TYR A 122 10.40 -3.62 8.86
CA TYR A 122 11.43 -4.51 8.35
C TYR A 122 12.60 -3.73 7.74
N LEU A 123 12.35 -2.76 6.85
CA LEU A 123 13.40 -1.92 6.27
C LEU A 123 14.10 -1.08 7.35
N TRP A 124 13.35 -0.55 8.32
CA TRP A 124 13.94 0.18 9.45
C TRP A 124 14.90 -0.67 10.29
N SER A 125 14.72 -1.99 10.34
CA SER A 125 15.64 -2.88 11.07
C SER A 125 17.08 -2.88 10.54
N TYR A 126 17.29 -2.43 9.31
CA TYR A 126 18.63 -2.35 8.70
C TYR A 126 19.44 -1.14 9.17
N ARG A 127 18.81 -0.14 9.79
CA ARG A 127 19.45 1.14 10.12
C ARG A 127 20.76 1.01 10.90
N GLN A 128 20.83 0.02 11.79
CA GLN A 128 22.00 -0.24 12.63
C GLN A 128 22.76 -1.52 12.21
N GLU A 129 22.44 -2.09 11.05
CA GLU A 129 23.04 -3.32 10.54
C GLU A 129 24.26 -3.00 9.67
N GLY A 130 25.39 -3.66 9.94
CA GLY A 130 26.60 -3.55 9.14
C GLY A 130 26.57 -4.52 7.96
N THR A 131 26.36 -4.02 6.73
CA THR A 131 26.21 -4.91 5.56
C THR A 131 26.64 -4.24 4.25
N PHE A 132 27.08 -5.05 3.29
CA PHE A 132 27.42 -4.57 1.94
C PHE A 132 26.15 -4.39 1.10
N HIS A 133 26.21 -3.44 0.16
CA HIS A 133 25.08 -3.03 -0.68
C HIS A 133 24.48 -4.21 -1.46
N GLU A 134 25.33 -5.11 -1.95
CA GLU A 134 24.96 -6.30 -2.71
C GLU A 134 24.16 -7.30 -1.87
N HIS A 135 24.58 -7.49 -0.62
CA HIS A 135 23.91 -8.40 0.30
C HIS A 135 22.55 -7.86 0.75
N VAL A 136 22.40 -6.53 0.88
CA VAL A 136 21.12 -5.90 1.22
C VAL A 136 20.03 -6.28 0.23
N ALA A 137 20.26 -6.06 -1.06
CA ALA A 137 19.23 -6.31 -2.08
C ALA A 137 18.84 -7.79 -2.15
N ASN A 138 19.82 -8.70 -2.06
CA ASN A 138 19.57 -10.14 -2.05
C ASN A 138 18.83 -10.59 -0.79
N ALA A 139 19.23 -10.13 0.40
CA ALA A 139 18.55 -10.49 1.63
C ALA A 139 17.09 -10.02 1.65
N ILE A 140 16.83 -8.79 1.17
CA ILE A 140 15.48 -8.27 1.04
C ILE A 140 14.66 -9.13 0.06
N LEU A 141 15.24 -9.50 -1.08
CA LEU A 141 14.57 -10.39 -2.04
C LEU A 141 14.23 -11.74 -1.42
N ASP A 142 15.19 -12.40 -0.77
CA ASP A 142 15.01 -13.73 -0.17
C ASP A 142 13.90 -13.73 0.89
N ASP A 143 13.88 -12.73 1.76
CA ASP A 143 12.85 -12.60 2.81
C ASP A 143 11.46 -12.30 2.21
N LEU A 144 11.39 -11.48 1.16
CA LEU A 144 10.14 -11.23 0.42
C LEU A 144 9.64 -12.50 -0.28
N VAL A 145 10.52 -13.25 -0.95
CA VAL A 145 10.17 -14.51 -1.62
C VAL A 145 9.66 -15.53 -0.61
N LYS A 146 10.33 -15.64 0.54
CA LYS A 146 9.92 -16.51 1.64
C LYS A 146 8.55 -16.12 2.21
N ALA A 147 8.28 -14.83 2.39
CA ALA A 147 7.02 -14.35 2.94
C ALA A 147 5.85 -14.49 1.94
N LEU A 148 6.09 -14.15 0.67
CA LEU A 148 5.04 -13.95 -0.33
C LEU A 148 4.83 -15.14 -1.27
N SER A 149 5.88 -15.96 -1.49
CA SER A 149 5.91 -16.95 -2.58
C SER A 149 5.38 -16.37 -3.90
N PRO A 150 5.93 -15.23 -4.37
CA PRO A 150 5.37 -14.50 -5.51
C PRO A 150 5.63 -15.23 -6.83
N ARG A 151 4.95 -14.82 -7.90
CA ARG A 151 5.25 -15.31 -9.26
C ARG A 151 6.54 -14.69 -9.80
N LEU A 152 6.74 -13.41 -9.49
CA LEU A 152 7.93 -12.63 -9.81
C LEU A 152 8.18 -11.64 -8.68
N CYS A 153 9.43 -11.43 -8.30
CA CYS A 153 9.83 -10.36 -7.40
C CYS A 153 11.18 -9.79 -7.83
N LYS A 154 11.29 -8.47 -7.91
CA LYS A 154 12.51 -7.74 -8.20
C LYS A 154 12.74 -6.68 -7.13
N VAL A 155 13.97 -6.60 -6.64
CA VAL A 155 14.43 -5.56 -5.71
C VAL A 155 15.54 -4.79 -6.42
N THR A 156 15.33 -3.49 -6.60
CA THR A 156 16.35 -2.54 -7.07
C THR A 156 16.72 -1.62 -5.90
N ALA A 157 18.01 -1.58 -5.57
CA ALA A 157 18.58 -0.73 -4.52
C ALA A 157 19.62 0.22 -5.12
N GLU A 158 19.29 1.50 -5.18
CA GLU A 158 20.15 2.57 -5.68
C GLU A 158 20.80 3.30 -4.50
N PHE A 159 22.06 2.97 -4.20
CA PHE A 159 22.79 3.55 -3.08
C PHE A 159 23.36 4.93 -3.42
N ALA A 160 23.40 5.80 -2.41
CA ALA A 160 24.04 7.10 -2.50
C ALA A 160 25.54 6.96 -2.81
N VAL A 161 26.05 7.91 -3.60
CA VAL A 161 27.44 7.90 -4.09
C VAL A 161 28.43 7.93 -2.93
N ARG A 162 29.43 7.03 -2.97
CA ARG A 162 30.59 7.05 -2.06
C ARG A 162 31.88 6.94 -2.85
N GLY A 163 32.86 7.77 -2.50
CA GLY A 163 34.15 7.82 -3.21
C GLY A 163 34.01 8.14 -4.71
N GLY A 164 32.93 8.85 -5.10
CA GLY A 164 32.63 9.16 -6.50
C GLY A 164 32.00 8.02 -7.30
N ILE A 165 31.68 6.88 -6.68
CA ILE A 165 31.08 5.71 -7.34
C ILE A 165 29.64 5.52 -6.85
N ALA A 166 28.70 5.41 -7.79
CA ALA A 166 27.31 5.01 -7.52
C ALA A 166 27.19 3.49 -7.63
N ILE A 167 26.41 2.88 -6.74
CA ILE A 167 26.14 1.45 -6.75
C ILE A 167 24.63 1.25 -6.87
N THR A 168 24.21 0.54 -7.91
CA THR A 168 22.84 0.07 -8.07
C THR A 168 22.86 -1.45 -8.13
N VAL A 169 22.13 -2.08 -7.22
CA VAL A 169 22.00 -3.55 -7.16
C VAL A 169 20.59 -3.93 -7.56
N GLU A 170 20.48 -4.86 -8.51
CA GLU A 170 19.21 -5.45 -8.91
C GLU A 170 19.25 -6.95 -8.66
N ALA A 171 18.27 -7.46 -7.92
CA ALA A 171 18.06 -8.88 -7.69
C ALA A 171 16.65 -9.27 -8.14
N GLU A 172 16.52 -10.38 -8.86
CA GLU A 172 15.23 -10.87 -9.37
C GLU A 172 15.03 -12.35 -9.04
N TYR A 173 13.80 -12.69 -8.65
CA TYR A 173 13.28 -14.04 -8.51
C TYR A 173 12.09 -14.22 -9.47
N ARG A 174 12.03 -15.41 -10.10
CA ARG A 174 10.92 -15.84 -10.95
C ARG A 174 10.63 -17.31 -10.72
N LYS A 175 9.35 -17.65 -10.57
CA LYS A 175 8.87 -19.03 -10.40
C LYS A 175 8.77 -19.77 -11.72
#